data_AF-A0A951CVD4-F1
#
_entry.id   AF-A0A951CVD4-F1
#
_cell.length_a   1.000
_cell.length_b   1.000
_cell.length_c   1.000
_cell.angle_alpha   90.00
_cell.angle_beta   90.00
_cell.angle_gamma   90.00
#
_symmetry.space_group_name_H-M   'P 1'
#
loop_
_entity.id
_entity.type
_entity.pdbx_description
1 polymer ?
#
loop_
_entity_poly.entity_id
_entity_poly.type
_entity_poly.pdbx_seq_one_letter_code
_entity_poly.pdbx_strand_id
1 'polypeptide(L)'
;MTPEQFHLRIGKQAPAPAYLFVGQEGYERRRAKEALIRRVLPAESAVEGLTQVDLENTTLAEVLDDARSLSLFSSERLIWVCSAELALPRRLASTSEEGEERTNANEAALSAY
;
A
#
# COMPACT_ATOMS: atom_id res chain seq x y z
N MET A 1 -12.53 0.37 5.29
CA MET A 1 -11.90 0.00 6.58
C MET A 1 -11.36 1.27 7.20
N THR A 2 -11.80 1.62 8.40
CA THR A 2 -11.28 2.79 9.12
C THR A 2 -9.95 2.47 9.82
N PRO A 3 -9.15 3.47 10.23
CA PRO A 3 -7.94 3.24 11.01
C PRO A 3 -8.18 2.44 12.30
N GLU A 4 -9.25 2.74 13.02
CA GLU A 4 -9.64 2.00 14.23
C GLU A 4 -9.94 0.52 13.93
N GLN A 5 -10.71 0.26 12.86
CA GLN A 5 -11.01 -1.10 12.42
C GLN A 5 -9.74 -1.86 12.02
N PHE A 6 -8.80 -1.18 11.37
CA PHE A 6 -7.50 -1.76 11.02
C PHE A 6 -6.72 -2.19 12.26
N HIS A 7 -6.61 -1.32 13.26
CA HIS A 7 -5.90 -1.61 14.51
C HIS A 7 -6.52 -2.77 15.30
N LEU A 8 -7.85 -2.86 15.34
CA LEU A 8 -8.54 -4.00 15.96
C LEU A 8 -8.29 -5.30 15.19
N ARG A 9 -8.20 -5.24 13.86
CA ARG A 9 -8.04 -6.41 13.00
C ARG A 9 -6.62 -6.96 13.03
N ILE A 10 -5.60 -6.11 12.92
CA ILE A 10 -4.20 -6.53 12.85
C ILE A 10 -3.74 -7.26 14.12
N GLY A 11 -4.33 -6.94 15.27
CA GLY A 11 -4.06 -7.63 16.53
C GLY A 11 -4.77 -8.98 16.69
N LYS A 12 -5.82 -9.26 15.92
CA LYS A 12 -6.68 -10.44 16.10
C LYS A 12 -6.60 -11.44 14.94
N GLN A 13 -6.28 -10.97 13.74
CA GLN A 13 -6.31 -11.78 12.52
C GLN A 13 -4.91 -11.85 11.88
N ALA A 14 -4.74 -12.82 10.99
CA ALA A 14 -3.58 -12.82 10.10
C ALA A 14 -3.60 -11.53 9.24
N PRO A 15 -2.45 -10.87 9.07
CA PRO A 15 -2.34 -9.74 8.15
C PRO A 15 -2.76 -10.14 6.73
N ALA A 16 -3.41 -9.22 6.02
CA ALA A 16 -3.63 -9.34 4.59
C ALA A 16 -2.30 -9.19 3.84
N PRO A 17 -2.16 -9.78 2.64
CA PRO A 17 -0.91 -9.71 1.88
C PRO A 17 -0.56 -8.30 1.40
N ALA A 18 -1.56 -7.41 1.26
CA ALA A 18 -1.35 -6.03 0.86
C ALA A 18 -2.32 -5.09 1.57
N TYR A 19 -1.84 -3.87 1.85
CA TYR A 19 -2.61 -2.78 2.42
C TYR A 19 -2.33 -1.49 1.65
N LEU A 20 -3.39 -0.75 1.34
CA LEU A 20 -3.30 0.58 0.76
C LEU A 20 -3.80 1.59 1.79
N PHE A 21 -2.90 2.46 2.25
CA PHE A 21 -3.24 3.54 3.17
C PHE A 21 -3.37 4.86 2.39
N VAL A 22 -4.60 5.38 2.31
CA VAL A 22 -4.94 6.63 1.62
C VAL A 22 -5.50 7.66 2.60
N GLY A 23 -5.29 8.93 2.31
CA GLY A 23 -5.76 10.07 3.12
C GLY A 23 -4.61 10.94 3.60
N GLN A 24 -4.93 12.15 4.08
CA GLN A 24 -3.93 13.16 4.48
C GLN A 24 -3.33 12.90 5.88
N GLU A 25 -3.99 12.07 6.70
CA GLU A 25 -3.64 11.79 8.09
C GLU A 25 -2.30 11.02 8.26
N GLY A 26 -1.19 11.75 8.42
CA GLY A 26 0.15 11.16 8.55
C GLY A 26 0.37 10.36 9.84
N TYR A 27 -0.28 10.76 10.94
CA TYR A 27 -0.14 10.09 12.23
C TYR A 27 -0.66 8.65 12.19
N GLU A 28 -1.89 8.46 11.69
CA GLU A 28 -2.51 7.14 11.56
C GLU A 28 -1.74 6.24 10.59
N ARG A 29 -1.21 6.77 9.47
CA ARG A 29 -0.35 6.00 8.57
C ARG A 29 0.90 5.47 9.27
N ARG A 30 1.57 6.31 10.07
CA ARG A 30 2.75 5.91 10.85
C ARG A 30 2.38 4.85 11.90
N ARG A 31 1.26 5.04 12.61
CA ARG A 31 0.77 4.08 13.59
C ARG A 31 0.44 2.73 12.96
N ALA A 32 -0.17 2.74 11.78
CA ALA A 32 -0.47 1.53 11.03
C ALA A 32 0.81 0.79 10.56
N LYS A 33 1.81 1.54 10.07
CA LYS A 33 3.14 1.00 9.72
C LYS A 33 3.79 0.29 10.91
N GLU A 34 3.84 0.94 12.06
CA GLU A 34 4.42 0.35 13.28
C GLU A 34 3.68 -0.91 13.72
N ALA A 35 2.35 -0.91 13.64
CA ALA A 35 1.54 -2.08 13.97
C ALA A 35 1.81 -3.26 13.03
N LEU A 36 1.99 -3.01 11.72
CA LEU A 36 2.35 -4.06 10.75
C LEU A 36 3.74 -4.62 11.01
N ILE A 37 4.74 -3.75 11.20
CA ILE A 37 6.11 -4.18 11.49
C ILE A 37 6.13 -5.10 12.70
N ARG A 38 5.52 -4.69 13.81
CA ARG A 38 5.46 -5.52 15.03
C ARG A 38 4.71 -6.83 14.86
N ARG A 39 3.73 -6.88 13.95
CA ARG A 39 2.88 -8.06 13.75
C ARG A 39 3.47 -9.07 12.78
N VAL A 40 4.17 -8.60 11.76
CA VAL A 40 4.72 -9.41 10.66
C VAL A 40 6.17 -9.79 10.93
N LEU A 41 6.98 -8.86 11.45
CA LEU A 41 8.41 -9.08 11.64
C LEU A 41 8.73 -9.35 13.12
N PRO A 42 9.33 -10.52 13.44
CA PRO A 42 9.96 -10.74 14.74
C PRO A 42 10.98 -9.65 15.07
N ALA A 43 11.16 -9.34 16.35
CA ALA A 43 12.06 -8.25 16.79
C ALA A 43 13.51 -8.42 16.29
N GLU A 44 13.95 -9.66 16.16
CA GLU A 44 15.31 -10.04 15.74
C GLU A 44 15.55 -9.81 14.24
N SER A 45 14.53 -10.03 13.40
CA SER A 45 14.64 -9.90 11.94
C SER A 45 13.98 -8.63 11.39
N ALA A 46 13.49 -7.73 12.26
CA ALA A 46 12.77 -6.53 11.84
C ALA A 46 13.59 -5.59 10.94
N VAL A 47 14.91 -5.55 11.13
CA VAL A 47 15.81 -4.71 10.33
C VAL A 47 15.98 -5.29 8.92
N GLU A 48 16.13 -6.61 8.81
CA GLU A 48 16.43 -7.32 7.56
C GLU A 48 15.17 -7.65 6.75
N GLY A 49 14.04 -7.82 7.43
CA GLY A 49 12.74 -8.10 6.83
C GLY A 49 11.97 -6.86 6.37
N LEU A 50 12.43 -5.65 6.70
CA LEU A 50 11.78 -4.39 6.32
C LEU A 50 12.50 -3.73 5.14
N THR A 51 11.81 -3.61 4.01
CA THR A 51 12.26 -2.84 2.85
C THR A 51 11.44 -1.55 2.75
N GLN A 52 12.09 -0.41 2.50
CA GLN A 52 11.40 0.85 2.24
C GLN A 52 11.71 1.31 0.82
N VAL A 53 10.65 1.57 0.04
CA VAL A 53 10.74 1.97 -1.37
C VAL A 53 9.86 3.20 -1.60
N ASP A 54 10.24 4.05 -2.55
CA ASP A 54 9.47 5.23 -2.93
C ASP A 54 9.04 5.13 -4.38
N LEU A 55 7.75 5.33 -4.66
CA LEU A 55 7.21 5.31 -6.02
C LEU A 55 7.67 6.50 -6.88
N GLU A 56 8.27 7.53 -6.28
CA GLU A 56 8.93 8.59 -7.04
C GLU A 56 10.19 8.08 -7.77
N ASN A 57 10.83 7.03 -7.24
CA ASN A 57 12.11 6.52 -7.72
C ASN A 57 12.03 5.09 -8.26
N THR A 58 10.92 4.39 -8.04
CA THR A 58 10.74 2.97 -8.41
C THR A 58 9.33 2.75 -8.91
N THR A 59 9.17 1.93 -9.93
CA THR A 59 7.85 1.61 -10.46
C THR A 59 7.10 0.63 -9.56
N LEU A 60 5.77 0.70 -9.57
CA LEU A 60 4.95 -0.29 -8.86
C LEU A 60 5.20 -1.72 -9.35
N ALA A 61 5.51 -1.89 -10.65
CA ALA A 61 5.81 -3.20 -11.23
C ALA A 61 7.08 -3.80 -10.59
N GLU A 62 8.16 -3.03 -10.48
CA GLU A 62 9.40 -3.47 -9.83
C GLU A 62 9.18 -3.82 -8.35
N VAL A 63 8.36 -3.05 -7.64
CA VAL A 63 7.99 -3.35 -6.25
C VAL A 63 7.23 -4.67 -6.15
N LEU A 64 6.29 -4.93 -7.06
CA LEU A 64 5.54 -6.18 -7.09
C LEU A 64 6.42 -7.37 -7.45
N ASP A 65 7.37 -7.19 -8.35
CA ASP A 65 8.34 -8.23 -8.70
C ASP A 65 9.26 -8.57 -7.51
N ASP A 66 9.75 -7.57 -6.76
CA ASP A 66 10.49 -7.80 -5.51
C ASP A 66 9.63 -8.48 -4.43
N ALA A 67 8.34 -8.11 -4.33
CA ALA A 67 7.41 -8.76 -3.41
C ALA A 67 7.18 -10.26 -3.71
N ARG A 68 7.39 -10.69 -4.97
CA ARG A 68 7.30 -12.09 -5.38
C ARG A 68 8.61 -12.85 -5.18
N SER A 69 9.71 -12.13 -4.99
CA SER A 69 11.01 -12.71 -4.71
C SER A 69 11.10 -13.15 -3.25
N LEU A 70 11.70 -14.32 -3.01
CA LEU A 70 11.95 -14.79 -1.66
C LEU A 70 13.12 -14.04 -1.03
N SER A 71 13.00 -13.73 0.25
CA SER A 71 14.09 -13.12 1.01
C SER A 71 15.15 -14.16 1.38
N LEU A 72 16.42 -13.76 1.31
CA LEU A 72 17.55 -14.58 1.77
C LEU A 72 17.88 -14.37 3.25
N PHE A 73 17.40 -13.28 3.84
CA PHE A 73 17.79 -12.84 5.19
C PHE A 73 16.66 -12.97 6.23
N SER A 74 15.41 -13.15 5.79
CA SER A 74 14.26 -13.26 6.70
C SER A 74 13.22 -14.21 6.14
N SER A 75 12.57 -14.99 6.98
CA SER A 75 11.43 -15.82 6.59
C SER A 75 10.18 -15.00 6.25
N GLU A 76 10.04 -13.84 6.88
CA GLU A 76 8.92 -12.90 6.69
C GLU A 76 9.46 -11.57 6.17
N ARG A 77 8.75 -10.96 5.20
CA ARG A 77 9.16 -9.69 4.60
C ARG A 77 8.01 -8.70 4.56
N LEU A 78 8.31 -7.44 4.84
CA LEU A 78 7.40 -6.31 4.70
C LEU A 78 8.06 -5.26 3.80
N ILE A 79 7.40 -4.93 2.68
CA ILE A 79 7.79 -3.84 1.80
C ILE A 79 6.88 -2.66 2.08
N TRP A 80 7.45 -1.57 2.60
CA TRP A 80 6.74 -0.32 2.82
C TRP A 80 6.98 0.64 1.66
N VAL A 81 5.91 1.05 1.00
CA VAL A 81 5.96 1.88 -0.20
C VAL A 81 5.46 3.29 0.13
N CYS A 82 6.29 4.30 -0.14
CA CYS A 82 5.93 5.72 -0.05
C CYS A 82 5.30 6.22 -1.36
N SER A 83 4.68 7.40 -1.31
CA SER A 83 4.10 8.07 -2.47
C SER A 83 3.02 7.24 -3.19
N ALA A 84 2.17 6.58 -2.39
CA ALA A 84 1.17 5.60 -2.83
C ALA A 84 0.14 6.18 -3.82
N GLU A 85 -0.05 7.50 -3.83
CA GLU A 85 -0.87 8.23 -4.79
C GLU A 85 -0.41 8.00 -6.25
N LEU A 86 0.88 7.74 -6.48
CA LEU A 86 1.41 7.42 -7.80
C LEU A 86 0.95 6.05 -8.32
N ALA A 87 0.50 5.17 -7.42
CA ALA A 87 -0.11 3.89 -7.78
C ALA A 87 -1.61 4.03 -8.13
N LEU A 88 -2.23 5.18 -7.86
CA LEU A 88 -3.66 5.37 -8.13
C LEU A 88 -3.90 5.82 -9.57
N PRO A 89 -4.97 5.33 -10.23
CA PRO A 89 -5.37 5.86 -11.52
C PRO A 89 -5.72 7.35 -11.36
N ARG A 90 -5.26 8.19 -12.30
CA ARG A 90 -5.36 9.66 -12.23
C ARG A 90 -6.77 10.22 -11.94
N ARG A 91 -7.85 9.49 -12.26
CA ARG A 91 -9.23 9.88 -11.91
C ARG A 91 -9.53 9.87 -10.41
N LEU A 92 -8.77 9.14 -9.60
CA LEU A 92 -8.92 9.14 -8.13
C LEU A 92 -8.00 10.15 -7.43
N ALA A 93 -6.86 10.49 -8.03
CA ALA A 93 -5.91 11.45 -7.47
C ALA A 93 -6.44 12.90 -7.49
N SER A 94 -7.31 13.22 -8.45
CA SER A 94 -7.88 14.56 -8.66
C SER A 94 -9.03 14.93 -7.70
N THR A 95 -9.40 14.08 -6.74
CA THR A 95 -10.41 14.43 -5.71
C THR A 95 -9.92 15.51 -4.72
N SER A 96 -8.64 15.92 -4.82
CA SER A 96 -8.06 16.98 -4.00
C SER A 96 -8.11 18.37 -4.66
N GLU A 97 -8.58 18.48 -5.92
CA GLU A 97 -8.67 19.73 -6.66
C GLU A 97 -10.09 19.81 -7.27
N GLU A 98 -10.88 20.76 -6.79
CA GLU A 98 -12.30 20.93 -7.14
C GLU A 98 -12.52 21.13 -8.65
N GLY A 99 -13.63 20.56 -9.16
CA GLY A 99 -14.49 21.25 -10.12
C GLY A 99 -14.37 20.91 -11.60
N GLU A 100 -15.51 20.46 -12.14
CA GLU A 100 -15.94 20.49 -13.55
C GLU A 100 -15.68 19.29 -14.49
N GLU A 101 -16.80 18.92 -15.14
CA GLU A 101 -17.09 17.75 -15.95
C GLU A 101 -16.29 17.66 -17.26
N ARG A 102 -16.09 16.42 -17.75
CA ARG A 102 -16.72 15.95 -19.01
C ARG A 102 -16.45 14.48 -19.37
N THR A 103 -17.56 13.72 -19.39
CA THR A 103 -18.04 12.77 -20.41
C THR A 103 -17.19 11.57 -20.88
N ASN A 104 -17.69 10.38 -20.50
CA ASN A 104 -17.96 9.18 -21.32
C ASN A 104 -16.96 8.83 -22.44
N ALA A 105 -15.98 7.98 -22.11
CA ALA A 105 -15.19 7.24 -23.10
C ALA A 105 -15.16 5.71 -22.88
N ASN A 106 -15.79 5.19 -21.81
CA ASN A 106 -15.53 3.81 -21.37
C ASN A 106 -16.64 2.79 -21.66
N GLU A 107 -17.73 3.18 -22.33
CA GLU A 107 -18.78 2.23 -22.73
C GLU A 107 -18.37 1.40 -23.97
N ALA A 108 -17.40 1.87 -24.76
CA ALA A 108 -16.91 1.16 -25.94
C ALA A 108 -15.93 0.01 -25.63
N ALA A 109 -15.26 0.02 -24.47
CA ALA A 109 -14.23 -0.96 -24.14
C ALA A 109 -14.78 -2.26 -23.51
N LEU A 110 -16.00 -2.23 -22.96
CA LEU A 110 -16.63 -3.38 -22.31
C LEU A 110 -17.55 -4.21 -23.22
N SER A 111 -17.78 -3.78 -24.47
CA SER A 111 -18.52 -4.58 -25.46
C SER A 111 -17.59 -5.45 -26.33
N ALA A 112 -16.28 -5.46 -26.05
CA ALA A 112 -15.28 -6.18 -26.84
C ALA A 112 -14.73 -7.45 -26.16
N TYR A 113 -15.36 -7.91 -25.07
CA TYR A 113 -15.07 -9.21 -24.45
C TYR A 113 -16.37 -9.94 -24.10
#